data_AF-B9BRM3-F1
#
_entry.id   AF-B9BRM3-F1
#
_cell.length_a   1.000
_cell.length_b   1.000
_cell.length_c   1.000
_cell.angle_alpha   90.00
_cell.angle_beta   90.00
_cell.angle_gamma   90.00
#
_symmetry.space_group_name_H-M   'P 1'
#
loop_
_entity.id
_entity.type
_entity.pdbx_description
1 polymer ?
#
loop_
_entity_poly.entity_id
_entity_poly.type
_entity_poly.pdbx_seq_one_letter_code
_entity_poly.pdbx_strand_id
1 'polypeptide(L)' 'MAAKVVSKKKYLKILNKRLRAAPDAPAGASFVFYPPGAKAKHATGVVSSEPCAAHELETMAAIQRKAAEEFIVADA' A
#
# COMPACT_ATOMS: atom_id res chain seq x y z
N MET A 1 9.25 17.31 4.29
CA MET A 1 8.75 16.57 5.46
C MET A 1 9.74 15.46 5.77
N ALA A 2 10.09 15.22 7.05
CA ALA A 2 10.96 14.11 7.40
C ALA A 2 10.21 12.79 7.19
N ALA A 3 10.74 11.91 6.33
CA ALA A 3 10.11 10.62 6.06
C ALA A 3 10.16 9.75 7.32
N LYS A 4 8.99 9.26 7.74
CA LYS A 4 8.85 8.46 8.97
C LYS A 4 9.20 7.01 8.68
N VAL A 5 10.14 6.46 9.45
CA VAL A 5 10.47 5.04 9.36
C VAL A 5 9.31 4.22 9.95
N VAL A 6 8.80 3.26 9.18
CA VAL A 6 7.71 2.36 9.58
C VAL A 6 8.01 0.93 9.15
N SER A 7 7.52 -0.04 9.92
CA SER A 7 7.61 -1.45 9.53
C SER A 7 6.70 -1.74 8.34
N LYS A 8 7.03 -2.77 7.55
CA LYS A 8 6.22 -3.26 6.41
C LYS A 8 4.74 -3.47 6.78
N LYS A 9 4.47 -4.01 7.98
CA LYS A 9 3.10 -4.21 8.50
C LYS A 9 2.37 -2.89 8.76
N LYS A 10 3.07 -1.90 9.31
CA LYS A 10 2.50 -0.57 9.56
C LYS A 10 2.29 0.19 8.26
N TYR A 11 3.22 0.09 7.31
CA TYR A 11 3.10 0.65 5.98
C TYR A 11 1.87 0.09 5.24
N LEU A 12 1.69 -1.23 5.22
CA LEU A 12 0.52 -1.87 4.60
C LEU A 12 -0.81 -1.40 5.21
N LYS A 13 -0.86 -1.23 6.53
CA LYS A 13 -2.05 -0.67 7.21
C LYS A 13 -2.34 0.77 6.81
N ILE A 14 -1.30 1.60 6.67
CA ILE A 14 -1.44 3.00 6.24
C ILE A 14 -2.00 3.06 4.82
N LEU A 15 -1.43 2.27 3.90
CA LEU A 15 -1.90 2.20 2.51
C LEU A 15 -3.38 1.81 2.44
N ASN A 16 -3.78 0.74 3.12
CA ASN A 16 -5.18 0.31 3.16
C ASN A 16 -6.11 1.33 3.81
N LYS A 17 -5.65 2.04 4.85
CA LYS A 17 -6.43 3.12 5.47
C LYS A 17 -6.64 4.28 4.52
N ARG A 18 -5.61 4.66 3.75
CA ARG A 18 -5.70 5.71 2.71
C ARG A 18 -6.60 5.29 1.57
N LEU A 19 -6.51 4.05 1.13
CA LEU A 19 -7.37 3.48 0.10
C LEU A 19 -8.84 3.56 0.52
N ARG A 20 -9.18 3.11 1.73
CA ARG A 20 -10.56 3.21 2.25
C ARG A 20 -11.07 4.64 2.44
N ALA A 21 -10.17 5.60 2.59
CA ALA A 21 -10.53 7.01 2.75
C ALA A 21 -10.59 7.76 1.41
N ALA A 22 -10.09 7.18 0.33
CA ALA A 22 -10.14 7.78 -0.99
C ALA A 22 -11.53 7.54 -1.60
N PRO A 23 -12.22 8.59 -2.07
CA PRO A 23 -13.57 8.48 -2.62
C PRO A 23 -13.60 7.68 -3.93
N ASP A 24 -12.51 7.71 -4.69
CA ASP A 24 -12.35 7.01 -5.97
C ASP A 24 -11.64 5.64 -5.83
N ALA A 25 -11.59 5.11 -4.61
CA ALA A 25 -10.99 3.81 -4.38
C ALA A 25 -11.94 2.67 -4.79
N PRO A 26 -11.39 1.54 -5.27
CA PRO A 26 -12.19 0.39 -5.65
C PRO A 26 -12.95 -0.15 -4.44
N ALA A 27 -14.25 -0.40 -4.60
CA ALA A 27 -15.05 -1.07 -3.59
C ALA A 27 -14.64 -2.54 -3.47
N GLY A 28 -13.59 -2.81 -2.68
CA GLY A 28 -13.07 -4.16 -2.42
C GLY A 28 -11.57 -4.33 -2.67
N ALA A 29 -10.90 -3.38 -3.33
CA ALA A 29 -9.45 -3.47 -3.46
C ALA A 29 -8.76 -3.23 -2.13
N SER A 30 -7.72 -4.01 -1.91
CA SER A 30 -6.83 -3.83 -0.77
C SER A 30 -5.39 -4.02 -1.21
N PHE A 31 -4.50 -3.34 -0.50
CA PHE A 31 -3.08 -3.57 -0.64
C PHE A 31 -2.69 -4.82 0.15
N VAL A 32 -1.98 -5.74 -0.50
CA VAL A 32 -1.47 -6.99 0.08
C VAL A 32 0.03 -7.11 -0.17
N PHE A 33 0.72 -7.90 0.64
CA PHE A 33 2.14 -8.16 0.42
C PHE A 33 2.37 -8.95 -0.87
N TYR A 34 3.49 -8.65 -1.55
CA TYR A 34 3.98 -9.40 -2.69
C TYR A 34 5.17 -10.29 -2.27
N PRO A 35 5.20 -11.58 -2.69
CA PRO A 35 4.14 -12.29 -3.43
C PRO A 35 2.85 -12.44 -2.60
N PRO A 36 1.66 -12.55 -3.24
CA PRO A 36 0.39 -12.69 -2.52
C PRO A 36 0.45 -13.79 -1.46
N GLY A 37 0.01 -13.48 -0.23
CA GLY A 37 0.11 -14.39 0.92
C GLY A 37 1.44 -14.33 1.68
N ALA A 38 2.44 -13.56 1.20
CA ALA A 38 3.67 -13.36 1.93
C ALA A 38 3.43 -12.65 3.27
N LYS A 39 4.17 -13.08 4.30
CA LYS A 39 4.24 -12.36 5.57
C LYS A 39 5.17 -11.16 5.41
N ALA A 40 4.98 -10.11 6.21
CA ALA A 40 5.81 -8.90 6.19
C ALA A 40 7.32 -9.17 6.09
N LYS A 41 7.83 -10.16 6.84
CA LYS A 41 9.25 -10.55 6.82
C LYS A 41 9.77 -11.05 5.46
N HIS A 42 8.93 -11.69 4.65
CA HIS A 42 9.29 -12.25 3.34
C HIS A 42 8.71 -11.45 2.18
N ALA A 43 7.94 -10.40 2.49
CA ALA A 43 7.36 -9.53 1.49
C ALA A 43 8.48 -8.69 0.86
N THR A 44 8.56 -8.74 -0.47
CA THR A 44 9.46 -7.90 -1.27
C THR A 44 8.78 -6.60 -1.68
N GLY A 45 7.45 -6.52 -1.60
CA GLY A 45 6.69 -5.33 -1.91
C GLY A 45 5.23 -5.42 -1.49
N VAL A 46 4.43 -4.51 -2.05
CA VAL A 46 2.98 -4.43 -1.83
C VAL A 46 2.29 -4.28 -3.19
N VAL A 47 1.28 -5.09 -3.44
CA VAL A 47 0.48 -5.13 -4.69
C VAL A 47 -1.02 -5.04 -4.38
N SER A 48 -1.85 -4.91 -5.41
CA SER A 48 -3.31 -5.02 -5.26
C SER A 48 -3.73 -6.47 -5.00
N SER A 49 -4.76 -6.65 -4.18
CA SER A 49 -5.35 -7.97 -3.89
C SER A 49 -6.10 -8.54 -5.10
N GLU A 50 -6.74 -7.67 -5.87
CA GLU A 50 -7.63 -8.02 -6.97
C GLU A 50 -7.12 -7.37 -8.27
N PRO A 51 -7.50 -7.91 -9.45
CA PRO A 51 -7.33 -7.23 -10.73
C PRO A 51 -8.15 -5.94 -10.69
N CYS A 52 -7.46 -4.81 -10.66
CA CYS A 52 -8.08 -3.49 -10.61
C CYS A 52 -8.19 -2.94 -12.04
N ALA A 53 -9.26 -2.20 -12.32
CA ALA A 53 -9.41 -1.46 -13.57
C ALA A 53 -8.33 -0.35 -13.69
N ALA A 54 -8.11 0.19 -14.89
CA ALA A 54 -7.06 1.18 -15.11
C ALA A 54 -7.16 2.40 -14.17
N HIS A 55 -8.37 2.93 -13.96
CA HIS A 55 -8.62 4.06 -13.05
C HIS A 55 -8.29 3.73 -11.58
N GLU A 56 -8.55 2.50 -11.17
CA GLU A 56 -8.31 2.00 -9.82
C GLU A 56 -6.82 1.84 -9.56
N LEU A 57 -6.07 1.36 -10.56
CA LEU A 57 -4.61 1.27 -10.52
C LEU A 57 -3.96 2.66 -10.37
N GLU A 58 -4.49 3.68 -11.06
CA GLU A 58 -4.01 5.06 -10.92
C GLU A 58 -4.20 5.60 -9.49
N THR A 59 -5.39 5.39 -8.91
CA THR A 59 -5.66 5.77 -7.51
C THR A 59 -4.72 5.05 -6.55
N MET A 60 -4.52 3.74 -6.73
CA MET A 60 -3.60 2.96 -5.91
C MET A 60 -2.15 3.43 -6.05
N ALA A 61 -1.69 3.72 -7.28
CA ALA A 61 -0.36 4.23 -7.55
C ALA A 61 -0.14 5.61 -6.90
N ALA A 62 -1.15 6.50 -6.96
CA ALA A 62 -1.10 7.80 -6.31
C ALA A 62 -0.99 7.68 -4.78
N ILE A 63 -1.74 6.76 -4.18
CA ILE A 63 -1.67 6.48 -2.73
C ILE A 63 -0.29 5.94 -2.35
N GLN A 64 0.27 5.00 -3.12
CA GLN A 64 1.61 4.49 -2.88
C GLN A 64 2.68 5.58 -3.00
N ARG A 65 2.60 6.43 -4.04
CA ARG A 65 3.55 7.52 -4.24
C ARG A 65 3.54 8.50 -3.06
N LYS A 66 2.36 8.98 -2.65
CA LYS A 66 2.23 9.85 -1.47
C LYS A 66 2.73 9.17 -0.19
N ALA A 67 2.46 7.88 -0.03
CA ALA A 67 2.94 7.15 1.13
C ALA A 67 4.47 6.95 1.10
N ALA A 68 5.08 6.72 -0.06
CA ALA A 68 6.53 6.59 -0.20
C ALA A 68 7.28 7.91 0.07
N GLU A 69 6.66 9.05 -0.23
CA GLU A 69 7.21 10.38 0.13
C GLU A 69 7.19 10.63 1.64
N GLU A 70 6.21 10.07 2.34
CA GLU A 70 6.02 10.29 3.78
C GLU A 70 6.65 9.21 4.66
N PHE A 71 6.85 8.00 4.14
CA PHE A 71 7.24 6.82 4.91
C PHE A 71 8.38 6.06 4.26
N ILE A 72 9.42 5.79 5.05
CA ILE A 72 10.48 4.86 4.70
C ILE A 72 10.14 3.50 5.32
N VAL A 73 10.08 2.46 4.48
CA VAL A 73 9.84 1.09 4.95
C VAL A 73 11.18 0.48 5.34
N ALA A 74 11.42 0.34 6.63
CA ALA A 74 12.57 -0.41 7.15
C ALA A 74 12.09 -1.68 7.86
N ASP A 75 12.83 -2.76 7.66
CA ASP A 75 12.66 -3.97 8.45
C ASP A 75 13.16 -3.67 9.87
N ALA A 76 12.30 -3.85 10.86
CA ALA A 76 12.67 -3.80 12.27
C ALA A 76 12.44 -5.20 12.84
#